data_AF-A0A1H7C055-F1
#
_entry.id   AF-A0A1H7C055-F1
#
_cell.length_a   1.000
_cell.length_b   1.000
_cell.length_c   1.000
_cell.angle_alpha   90.00
_cell.angle_beta   90.00
_cell.angle_gamma   90.00
#
_symmetry.space_group_name_H-M   'P 1'
#
loop_
_entity.id
_entity.type
_entity.pdbx_description
1 polymer ?
#
loop_
_entity_poly.entity_id
_entity_poly.type
_entity_poly.pdbx_seq_one_letter_code
_entity_poly.pdbx_strand_id
1 'polypeptide(L)'
;MMLIVSGLSGPGGVAVGGSMIVTLGVFMSRVLSTEQAKAAIGQVQSIITGGFTDQISALDAQGRVLSDPNVWDGPLAAEFRGSTWPETKAALDKAKEELEQLRGQLQKISQDIFSAGGGA
;
A
#
# COMPACT_ATOMS: atom_id res chain seq x y z
N MET A 1 16.29 50.53 9.26
CA MET A 1 15.19 50.76 8.30
C MET A 1 13.89 50.50 9.05
N MET A 2 13.09 51.55 9.18
CA MET A 2 11.91 51.69 10.02
C MET A 2 10.67 51.39 9.17
N LEU A 3 9.70 50.66 9.72
CA LEU A 3 8.27 50.95 9.54
C LEU A 3 7.45 50.14 10.55
N ILE A 4 7.19 50.84 11.65
CA ILE A 4 6.11 50.63 12.61
C ILE A 4 4.79 50.97 11.92
N VAL A 5 3.82 50.07 11.96
CA VAL A 5 2.40 50.40 11.74
C VAL A 5 1.68 50.15 13.07
N SER A 6 1.47 51.24 13.80
CA SER A 6 0.67 51.27 15.02
C SER A 6 -0.79 51.56 14.68
N GLY A 7 -1.67 50.66 15.13
CA GLY A 7 -2.92 51.00 15.82
C GLY A 7 -4.15 51.33 14.99
N LEU A 8 -5.20 50.52 15.15
CA LEU A 8 -6.48 51.06 15.62
C LEU A 8 -7.25 49.99 16.42
N SER A 9 -7.39 50.28 17.71
CA SER A 9 -8.17 49.53 18.71
C SER A 9 -9.66 49.53 18.38
N GLY A 10 -10.30 48.37 18.47
CA GLY A 10 -11.74 48.22 18.67
C GLY A 10 -12.03 47.86 20.14
N PRO A 11 -13.03 48.49 20.80
CA PRO A 11 -13.36 48.23 22.20
C PRO A 11 -14.43 47.14 22.33
N GLY A 12 -14.16 46.13 23.14
CA GLY A 12 -15.14 45.11 23.55
C GLY A 12 -14.50 44.13 24.52
N GLY A 13 -15.00 44.10 25.76
CA GLY A 13 -14.52 43.26 26.87
C GLY A 13 -14.44 41.77 26.53
N VAL A 14 -13.74 40.92 27.29
CA VAL A 14 -13.81 40.76 28.75
C VAL A 14 -12.54 40.03 29.23
N ALA A 15 -12.10 40.35 30.44
CA ALA A 15 -11.11 39.56 31.17
C ALA A 15 -11.78 38.37 31.86
N VAL A 16 -11.25 37.14 31.71
CA VAL A 16 -11.29 36.09 32.75
C VAL A 16 -10.06 35.20 32.57
N GLY A 17 -9.11 35.30 33.50
CA GLY A 17 -8.11 34.27 33.72
C GLY A 17 -8.74 33.03 34.36
N GLY A 18 -8.30 31.85 33.97
CA GLY A 18 -8.75 30.61 34.57
C GLY A 18 -8.31 29.41 33.75
N SER A 19 -7.43 28.61 34.34
CA SER A 19 -6.99 27.30 33.88
C SER A 19 -8.10 26.52 33.16
N MET A 20 -7.93 26.31 31.85
CA MET A 20 -8.65 25.26 31.14
C MET A 20 -7.66 24.15 30.85
N ILE A 21 -7.81 23.10 31.63
CA ILE A 21 -7.24 21.78 31.46
C ILE A 21 -7.25 21.47 29.96
N VAL A 22 -6.06 21.26 29.38
CA VAL A 22 -5.95 20.58 28.09
C VAL A 22 -6.43 19.17 28.36
N THR A 23 -7.75 18.97 28.29
CA THR A 23 -8.34 17.65 28.27
C THR A 23 -7.67 16.95 27.11
N LEU A 24 -6.85 15.95 27.45
CA LEU A 24 -6.43 14.92 26.51
C LEU A 24 -7.71 14.41 25.84
N GLY A 25 -8.01 14.97 24.67
CA GLY A 25 -8.83 14.33 23.68
C GLY A 25 -8.07 13.08 23.31
N VAL A 26 -8.36 12.02 24.07
CA VAL A 26 -8.00 10.64 23.80
C VAL A 26 -7.95 10.49 22.29
N PHE A 27 -6.77 10.15 21.75
CA PHE A 27 -6.67 9.48 20.47
C PHE A 27 -7.48 8.18 20.62
N MET A 28 -8.81 8.29 20.56
CA MET A 28 -9.56 7.32 19.82
C MET A 28 -9.01 7.53 18.41
N SER A 29 -7.93 6.82 18.13
CA SER A 29 -7.75 6.17 16.84
C SER A 29 -9.05 5.41 16.62
N ARG A 30 -10.11 6.14 16.26
CA ARG A 30 -11.31 5.55 15.72
C ARG A 30 -10.73 4.82 14.55
N VAL A 31 -10.72 3.51 14.67
CA VAL A 31 -10.56 2.63 13.54
C VAL A 31 -11.67 3.07 12.59
N LEU A 32 -11.33 4.02 11.74
CA LEU A 32 -12.18 4.54 10.70
C LEU A 32 -12.02 3.53 9.57
N SER A 33 -12.45 2.29 9.82
CA SER A 33 -12.68 1.28 8.81
C SER A 33 -13.90 1.73 8.01
N THR A 34 -13.69 2.81 7.27
CA THR A 34 -14.66 3.39 6.38
C THR A 34 -15.02 2.36 5.32
N GLU A 35 -16.21 2.44 4.75
CA GLU A 35 -16.60 1.61 3.60
C GLU A 35 -15.55 1.68 2.47
N GLN A 36 -14.83 2.79 2.36
CA GLN A 36 -13.69 2.98 1.47
C GLN A 36 -12.54 2.01 1.74
N ALA A 37 -12.18 1.74 3.01
CA ALA A 37 -11.14 0.77 3.34
C ALA A 37 -11.56 -0.66 2.95
N LYS A 38 -12.84 -1.01 3.17
CA LYS A 38 -13.40 -2.31 2.75
C LYS A 38 -13.38 -2.47 1.23
N ALA A 39 -13.83 -1.44 0.51
CA ALA A 39 -13.81 -1.43 -0.95
C ALA A 39 -12.38 -1.53 -1.50
N ALA A 40 -11.42 -0.82 -0.90
CA ALA A 40 -10.01 -0.90 -1.28
C ALA A 40 -9.41 -2.29 -1.03
N ILE A 41 -9.70 -2.92 0.12
CA ILE A 41 -9.22 -4.28 0.40
C ILE A 41 -9.80 -5.28 -0.60
N GLY A 42 -11.11 -5.21 -0.88
CA GLY A 42 -11.74 -6.05 -1.90
C GLY A 42 -11.13 -5.85 -3.30
N GLN A 43 -10.85 -4.60 -3.67
CA GLN A 43 -10.18 -4.27 -4.93
C GLN A 43 -8.76 -4.85 -4.99
N VAL A 44 -7.97 -4.72 -3.93
CA VAL A 44 -6.62 -5.29 -3.85
C VAL A 44 -6.67 -6.81 -3.96
N GLN A 45 -7.61 -7.46 -3.26
CA GLN A 45 -7.82 -8.91 -3.39
C GLN A 45 -8.18 -9.32 -4.82
N SER A 46 -9.03 -8.55 -5.50
CA SER A 46 -9.39 -8.81 -6.90
C SER A 46 -8.20 -8.64 -7.85
N ILE A 47 -7.35 -7.62 -7.65
CA ILE A 47 -6.15 -7.39 -8.48
C ILE A 47 -5.14 -8.51 -8.29
N ILE A 48 -4.88 -8.91 -7.04
CA ILE A 48 -3.93 -9.98 -6.73
C ILE A 48 -4.44 -11.33 -7.26
N THR A 49 -5.73 -11.63 -7.05
CA THR A 49 -6.32 -12.94 -7.42
C THR A 49 -6.64 -13.06 -8.90
N GLY A 50 -6.93 -11.95 -9.59
CA GLY A 50 -7.56 -11.98 -10.92
C GLY A 50 -6.67 -11.60 -12.10
N GLY A 51 -5.38 -11.32 -11.90
CA GLY A 51 -4.53 -11.02 -13.06
C GLY A 51 -3.04 -10.90 -12.79
N PHE A 52 -2.63 -10.49 -11.59
CA PHE A 52 -1.19 -10.28 -11.36
C PHE A 52 -0.39 -11.60 -11.34
N THR A 53 -0.90 -12.62 -10.66
CA THR A 53 -0.27 -13.95 -10.65
C THR A 53 -0.25 -14.59 -12.04
N ASP A 54 -1.31 -14.39 -12.82
CA ASP A 54 -1.40 -14.88 -14.20
C ASP A 54 -0.42 -14.15 -15.12
N GLN A 55 -0.29 -12.83 -14.96
CA GLN A 55 0.69 -12.01 -15.69
C GLN A 55 2.13 -12.40 -15.36
N ILE A 56 2.45 -12.67 -14.09
CA ILE A 56 3.77 -13.20 -13.71
C ILE A 56 4.01 -14.56 -14.36
N SER A 57 3.01 -15.44 -14.36
CA SER A 57 3.13 -16.77 -14.97
C SER A 57 3.29 -16.68 -16.49
N ALA A 58 2.60 -15.74 -17.14
CA ALA A 58 2.75 -15.47 -18.57
C ALA A 58 4.15 -14.90 -18.89
N LEU A 59 4.66 -13.98 -18.06
CA LEU A 59 6.02 -13.45 -18.18
C LEU A 59 7.05 -14.56 -18.02
N ASP A 60 6.86 -15.46 -17.05
CA ASP A 60 7.71 -16.63 -16.82
C ASP A 60 7.76 -17.55 -18.04
N ALA A 61 6.61 -17.80 -18.67
CA ALA A 61 6.53 -18.58 -19.90
C ALA A 61 7.31 -17.92 -21.05
N GLN A 62 7.16 -16.61 -21.26
CA GLN A 62 7.91 -15.89 -22.30
C GLN A 62 9.42 -15.88 -22.04
N GLY A 63 9.86 -15.69 -20.80
CA GLY A 63 11.28 -15.73 -20.49
C GLY A 63 11.89 -17.13 -20.65
N ARG A 64 11.12 -18.21 -20.43
CA ARG A 64 11.56 -19.56 -20.80
C ARG A 64 11.71 -19.73 -22.31
N VAL A 65 10.77 -19.22 -23.10
CA VAL A 65 10.84 -19.26 -24.58
C VAL A 65 12.06 -18.50 -25.06
N LEU A 66 12.34 -17.31 -24.51
CA LEU A 66 13.54 -16.53 -24.84
C LEU A 66 14.84 -17.18 -24.35
N SER A 67 14.77 -18.01 -23.32
CA SER A 67 15.92 -18.77 -22.82
C SER A 67 16.21 -20.03 -23.63
N ASP A 68 15.31 -20.44 -24.52
CA ASP A 68 15.50 -21.61 -25.38
C ASP A 68 16.49 -21.29 -26.52
N PRO A 69 17.63 -21.99 -26.59
CA PRO A 69 18.60 -21.80 -27.67
C PRO A 69 18.05 -22.12 -29.07
N ASN A 70 16.95 -22.86 -29.18
CA ASN A 70 16.28 -23.09 -30.47
C ASN A 70 15.46 -21.88 -30.95
N VAL A 71 15.09 -20.98 -30.04
CA VAL A 71 14.28 -19.77 -30.32
C VAL A 71 15.17 -18.54 -30.41
N TRP A 72 16.10 -18.39 -29.48
CA TRP A 72 17.07 -17.30 -29.47
C TRP A 72 18.45 -17.82 -29.07
N ASP A 73 19.40 -17.70 -30.00
CA ASP A 73 20.80 -18.08 -29.77
C ASP A 73 21.75 -16.92 -30.08
N GLY A 74 22.95 -17.00 -29.50
CA GLY A 74 24.00 -15.99 -29.59
C GLY A 74 24.58 -15.60 -28.22
N PRO A 75 25.64 -14.79 -28.20
CA PRO A 75 26.32 -14.40 -26.97
C PRO A 75 25.40 -13.67 -25.98
N LEU A 76 24.50 -12.80 -26.47
CA LEU A 76 23.51 -12.12 -25.63
C LEU A 76 22.42 -13.06 -25.11
N ALA A 77 22.03 -14.07 -25.90
CA ALA A 77 21.06 -15.08 -25.45
C ALA A 77 21.67 -15.94 -24.33
N ALA A 78 22.96 -16.27 -24.44
CA ALA A 78 23.72 -16.98 -23.40
C ALA A 78 23.80 -16.17 -22.09
N GLU A 79 24.04 -14.87 -22.17
CA GLU A 79 24.00 -13.96 -21.02
C GLU A 79 22.60 -13.88 -20.39
N PHE A 80 21.57 -13.73 -21.23
CA PHE A 80 20.17 -13.65 -20.78
C PHE A 80 19.75 -14.92 -20.03
N ARG A 81 19.97 -16.11 -20.61
CA ARG A 81 19.61 -17.39 -19.97
C ARG A 81 20.53 -17.76 -18.81
N GLY A 82 21.75 -17.25 -18.80
CA GLY A 82 22.76 -17.53 -17.78
C GLY A 82 22.64 -16.68 -16.52
N SER A 83 22.24 -15.40 -16.64
CA SER A 83 22.19 -14.45 -15.51
C SER A 83 20.89 -13.66 -15.46
N THR A 84 20.55 -12.96 -16.54
CA THR A 84 19.47 -11.95 -16.53
C THR A 84 18.10 -12.54 -16.22
N TRP A 85 17.75 -13.63 -16.89
CA TRP A 85 16.47 -14.30 -16.71
C TRP A 85 16.34 -15.01 -15.37
N PRO A 86 17.32 -15.83 -14.91
CA PRO A 86 17.29 -16.41 -13.56
C PRO A 86 17.13 -15.37 -12.44
N GLU A 87 17.86 -14.26 -12.50
CA GLU A 87 17.76 -13.17 -11.52
C GLU A 87 16.37 -12.52 -11.53
N THR A 88 15.87 -12.20 -12.72
CA THR A 88 14.52 -11.62 -12.90
C THR A 88 13.45 -12.59 -12.40
N LYS A 89 13.56 -13.87 -12.74
CA LYS A 89 12.64 -14.91 -12.31
C LYS A 89 12.61 -15.04 -10.79
N ALA A 90 13.76 -15.03 -10.12
CA ALA A 90 13.81 -15.06 -8.67
C ALA A 90 13.10 -13.85 -8.03
N ALA A 91 13.26 -12.66 -8.60
CA ALA A 91 12.55 -11.47 -8.14
C ALA A 91 11.03 -11.55 -8.37
N LEU A 92 10.60 -12.09 -9.52
CA LEU A 92 9.18 -12.31 -9.82
C LEU A 92 8.55 -13.35 -8.90
N ASP A 93 9.24 -14.46 -8.65
CA ASP A 93 8.78 -15.52 -7.75
C ASP A 93 8.66 -14.97 -6.31
N LYS A 94 9.62 -14.16 -5.86
CA LYS A 94 9.54 -13.45 -4.57
C LYS A 94 8.38 -12.46 -4.52
N ALA A 95 8.18 -11.66 -5.56
CA ALA A 95 7.06 -10.72 -5.62
C ALA A 95 5.70 -11.45 -5.55
N LYS A 96 5.59 -12.60 -6.22
CA LYS A 96 4.40 -13.46 -6.14
C LYS A 96 4.16 -13.93 -4.70
N GLU A 97 5.20 -14.42 -4.02
CA GLU A 97 5.09 -14.86 -2.62
C GLU A 97 4.66 -13.71 -1.69
N GLU A 98 5.31 -12.55 -1.80
CA GLU A 98 4.98 -11.37 -0.99
C GLU A 98 3.53 -10.91 -1.21
N LEU A 99 3.03 -11.00 -2.44
CA LEU A 99 1.64 -10.66 -2.75
C LEU A 99 0.65 -11.70 -2.24
N GLU A 100 0.99 -12.99 -2.27
CA GLU A 100 0.17 -14.02 -1.64
C GLU A 100 0.10 -13.85 -0.12
N GLN A 101 1.21 -13.48 0.52
CA GLN A 101 1.25 -13.13 1.94
C GLN A 101 0.40 -11.90 2.23
N LEU A 102 0.53 -10.85 1.41
CA LEU A 102 -0.30 -9.64 1.51
C LEU A 102 -1.79 -9.98 1.41
N ARG A 103 -2.18 -10.82 0.43
CA ARG A 103 -3.55 -11.31 0.30
C ARG A 103 -4.04 -11.99 1.57
N GLY A 104 -3.25 -12.90 2.14
CA GLY A 104 -3.59 -13.60 3.39
C GLY A 104 -3.73 -12.66 4.58
N GLN A 105 -2.82 -11.69 4.71
CA GLN A 105 -2.90 -10.65 5.75
C GLN A 105 -4.15 -9.78 5.59
N LEU A 106 -4.47 -9.36 4.36
CA LEU A 106 -5.66 -8.56 4.07
C LEU A 106 -6.97 -9.33 4.33
N GLN A 107 -7.00 -10.64 4.06
CA GLN A 107 -8.14 -11.50 4.43
C GLN A 107 -8.32 -11.55 5.95
N LYS A 108 -7.23 -11.69 6.70
CA LYS A 108 -7.27 -11.69 8.17
C LYS A 108 -7.72 -10.33 8.73
N ILE A 109 -7.12 -9.24 8.26
CA ILE A 109 -7.51 -7.87 8.65
C ILE A 109 -8.98 -7.62 8.36
N SER A 110 -9.48 -8.08 7.20
CA SER A 110 -10.90 -8.01 6.87
C SER A 110 -11.74 -8.76 7.90
N GLN A 111 -11.43 -10.04 8.16
CA GLN A 111 -12.15 -10.83 9.17
C GLN A 111 -12.14 -10.19 10.56
N ASP A 112 -11.00 -9.68 11.01
CA ASP A 112 -10.86 -9.05 12.32
C ASP A 112 -11.70 -7.76 12.40
N ILE A 113 -11.72 -6.93 11.35
CA ILE A 113 -12.56 -5.72 11.27
C ILE A 113 -14.05 -6.08 11.25
N PHE A 114 -14.45 -7.09 10.47
CA PHE A 114 -15.86 -7.51 10.36
C PHE A 114 -16.36 -8.19 11.65
N SER A 115 -15.52 -8.99 12.30
CA SER A 115 -15.84 -9.63 13.58
C SER A 115 -15.90 -8.62 14.72
N ALA A 116 -14.98 -7.65 14.75
CA ALA A 116 -14.97 -6.57 15.76
C ALA A 116 -16.11 -5.54 15.55
N GLY A 117 -16.64 -5.42 14.34
CA GLY A 117 -17.76 -4.52 14.01
C GLY A 117 -19.15 -5.18 14.02
N GLY A 118 -19.24 -6.50 14.25
CA GLY A 118 -20.49 -7.27 14.18
C GLY A 118 -21.34 -7.27 15.46
N GLY A 119 -21.13 -6.32 16.36
CA GLY A 119 -21.85 -6.21 17.63
C GLY A 119 -22.40 -4.80 17.85
N ALA A 120 -23.44 -4.43 17.11
CA ALA A 120 -24.37 -3.35 17.43
C ALA A 120 -25.75 -3.67 16.85
#